data_AF-A0A6M5YRU3-F1
#
_entry.id   AF-A0A6M5YRU3-F1
#
_cell.length_a   1.000
_cell.length_b   1.000
_cell.length_c   1.000
_cell.angle_alpha   90.00
_cell.angle_beta   90.00
_cell.angle_gamma   90.00
#
_symmetry.space_group_name_H-M   'P 1'
#
loop_
_entity.id
_entity.type
_entity.pdbx_description
1 polymer ?
#
loop_
_entity_poly.entity_id
_entity_poly.type
_entity_poly.pdbx_seq_one_letter_code
_entity_poly.pdbx_strand_id
1 'polypeptide(L)'
;MYSLSPRDPDKTPDAGGLAVCDIVTGKSSPVANVPLNARIISVCWSPDGKKLAYSWRITEDRKKENPDLQEVEFHITVCDPDGQNQKTVASEKGQVRSCSIGHVYWR
;
A
#
# COMPACT_ATOMS: atom_id res chain seq x y z
N MET A 1 -10.01 8.11 -24.96
CA MET A 1 -10.86 8.69 -23.90
C MET A 1 -11.19 7.53 -22.96
N TYR A 2 -10.46 7.36 -21.85
CA TYR A 2 -10.74 6.26 -20.91
C TYR A 2 -11.92 6.68 -20.03
N SER A 3 -13.05 5.98 -20.17
CA SER A 3 -14.22 6.13 -19.32
C SER A 3 -13.88 5.58 -17.94
N LEU A 4 -13.84 6.44 -16.93
CA LEU A 4 -13.86 6.03 -15.54
C LEU A 4 -15.32 5.71 -15.21
N SER A 5 -15.64 4.42 -15.01
CA SER A 5 -16.96 4.02 -14.53
C SER A 5 -17.30 4.73 -13.20
N PRO A 6 -18.58 5.08 -12.96
CA PRO A 6 -19.00 5.69 -11.70
C PRO A 6 -18.61 4.81 -10.51
N ARG A 7 -18.08 5.43 -9.44
CA ARG A 7 -17.81 4.72 -8.19
C ARG A 7 -19.13 4.30 -7.56
N ASP A 8 -19.32 3.00 -7.38
CA ASP A 8 -20.44 2.40 -6.64
C ASP A 8 -20.28 2.70 -5.14
N PRO A 9 -21.23 3.40 -4.50
CA PRO A 9 -21.13 3.81 -3.09
C PRO A 9 -21.36 2.66 -2.09
N ASP A 10 -21.95 1.53 -2.51
CA ASP A 10 -22.16 0.35 -1.65
C ASP A 10 -21.01 -0.65 -1.75
N LYS A 11 -20.11 -0.45 -2.72
CA LYS A 11 -18.83 -1.14 -2.75
C LYS A 11 -17.97 -0.54 -1.65
N THR A 12 -17.54 -1.35 -0.68
CA THR A 12 -16.45 -0.96 0.21
C THR A 12 -15.35 -0.36 -0.66
N PRO A 13 -14.80 0.83 -0.33
CA PRO A 13 -13.81 1.46 -1.18
C PRO A 13 -12.74 0.41 -1.47
N ASP A 14 -12.40 0.18 -2.73
CA ASP A 14 -11.38 -0.79 -3.11
C ASP A 14 -10.09 -0.31 -2.42
N ALA A 15 -9.85 -0.84 -1.23
CA ALA A 15 -9.04 -0.15 -0.27
C ALA A 15 -7.60 -0.53 -0.59
N GLY A 16 -7.00 0.26 -1.50
CA GLY A 16 -5.58 0.28 -1.81
C GLY A 16 -4.88 -1.08 -1.89
N GLY A 17 -5.54 -2.11 -2.43
CA GLY A 17 -5.03 -3.47 -2.38
C GLY A 17 -3.71 -3.60 -3.14
N LEU A 18 -2.73 -4.28 -2.55
CA LEU A 18 -1.51 -4.67 -3.25
C LEU A 18 -1.73 -6.04 -3.90
N ALA A 19 -1.28 -6.19 -5.14
CA ALA A 19 -1.36 -7.44 -5.87
C ALA A 19 -0.06 -7.70 -6.64
N VAL A 20 0.26 -8.98 -6.81
CA VAL A 20 1.32 -9.45 -7.71
C VAL A 20 0.67 -9.91 -9.00
N CYS A 21 1.16 -9.37 -10.12
CA CYS A 21 0.73 -9.76 -11.45
C CYS A 21 1.83 -10.58 -12.13
N ASP A 22 1.47 -11.79 -12.55
CA ASP A 22 2.25 -12.57 -13.50
C ASP A 22 2.01 -12.00 -14.90
N ILE A 23 3.05 -11.37 -15.48
CA ILE A 23 2.94 -10.65 -16.75
C ILE A 23 2.76 -11.60 -17.93
N VAL A 24 3.31 -12.81 -17.85
CA VAL A 24 3.28 -13.79 -18.96
C VAL A 24 1.86 -14.33 -19.14
N THR A 25 1.18 -14.62 -18.04
CA THR A 25 -0.17 -15.19 -18.02
C THR A 25 -1.26 -14.13 -17.85
N GLY A 26 -0.90 -12.91 -17.46
CA GLY A 26 -1.83 -11.83 -17.12
C GLY A 26 -2.60 -12.05 -15.81
N LYS A 27 -2.25 -13.08 -15.02
CA LYS A 27 -2.95 -13.41 -13.78
C LYS A 27 -2.46 -12.53 -12.64
N SER A 28 -3.39 -12.03 -11.83
CA SER A 28 -3.08 -11.25 -10.63
C SER A 28 -3.54 -11.98 -9.37
N SER A 29 -2.69 -11.97 -8.35
CA SER A 29 -2.95 -12.53 -7.03
C SER A 29 -2.81 -11.44 -5.97
N PRO A 30 -3.76 -11.32 -5.02
CA PRO A 30 -3.64 -10.35 -3.95
C PRO A 30 -2.46 -10.69 -3.04
N VAL A 31 -1.77 -9.67 -2.54
CA VAL A 31 -0.83 -9.81 -1.43
C VAL A 31 -1.68 -9.89 -0.16
N ALA A 32 -1.70 -11.06 0.49
CA ALA A 32 -2.52 -11.30 1.67
C ALA A 32 -2.10 -10.41 2.85
N ASN A 33 -3.01 -10.23 3.80
CA ASN A 33 -2.78 -9.56 5.09
C ASN A 33 -2.34 -8.08 5.00
N VAL A 34 -2.48 -7.42 3.85
CA VAL A 34 -2.42 -5.97 3.77
C VAL A 34 -3.68 -5.40 4.44
N PRO A 35 -3.57 -4.51 5.43
CA PRO A 35 -4.74 -3.96 6.11
C PRO A 35 -5.70 -3.31 5.13
N LEU A 36 -7.00 -3.52 5.31
CA LEU A 36 -8.01 -3.03 4.37
C LEU A 36 -7.86 -1.51 4.18
N ASN A 37 -7.78 -0.73 5.24
CA ASN A 37 -7.62 0.72 5.17
C ASN A 37 -6.18 1.21 4.88
N ALA A 38 -5.29 0.33 4.40
CA ALA A 38 -3.94 0.72 4.01
C ALA A 38 -3.95 1.51 2.70
N ARG A 39 -3.19 2.60 2.68
CA ARG A 39 -2.78 3.27 1.45
C ARG A 39 -1.33 2.91 1.17
N ILE A 40 -1.10 2.15 0.11
CA ILE A 40 0.23 1.87 -0.42
C ILE A 40 0.79 3.12 -1.09
N ILE A 41 2.07 3.40 -0.85
CA ILE A 41 2.77 4.60 -1.34
C ILE A 41 3.83 4.21 -2.37
N SER A 42 4.64 3.21 -2.06
CA SER A 42 5.68 2.67 -2.95
C SER A 42 5.77 1.16 -2.77
N VAL A 43 6.17 0.45 -3.82
CA VAL A 43 6.47 -0.99 -3.79
C VAL A 43 7.69 -1.29 -4.66
N CYS A 44 8.51 -2.24 -4.24
CA CYS A 44 9.57 -2.80 -5.08
C CYS A 44 9.79 -4.29 -4.77
N TRP A 45 10.31 -4.99 -5.77
CA TRP A 45 10.76 -6.37 -5.64
C TRP A 45 12.20 -6.44 -5.15
N SER A 46 12.52 -7.50 -4.42
CA SER A 46 13.91 -7.89 -4.23
C SER A 46 14.56 -8.27 -5.57
N PRO A 47 15.87 -8.06 -5.75
CA PRO A 47 16.56 -8.41 -6.98
C PRO A 47 16.48 -9.90 -7.34
N ASP A 48 16.36 -10.76 -6.32
CA ASP A 48 16.18 -12.20 -6.49
C ASP A 48 14.71 -12.62 -6.73
N GLY A 49 13.77 -11.66 -6.74
CA GLY A 49 12.35 -11.88 -6.98
C GLY A 49 11.61 -12.65 -5.88
N LYS A 50 12.24 -12.89 -4.73
CA LYS A 50 11.66 -13.70 -3.64
C LYS A 50 10.85 -12.88 -2.64
N LYS A 51 11.01 -11.57 -2.61
CA LYS A 51 10.39 -10.70 -1.61
C LYS A 51 9.84 -9.42 -2.24
N LEU A 52 8.84 -8.87 -1.57
CA LEU A 52 8.28 -7.55 -1.81
C LEU A 52 8.61 -6.64 -0.64
N ALA A 53 8.93 -5.38 -0.92
CA ALA A 53 8.98 -4.33 0.08
C ALA A 53 8.01 -3.23 -0.34
N TYR A 54 7.22 -2.74 0.61
CA TYR A 54 6.28 -1.65 0.34
C TYR A 54 6.17 -0.70 1.51
N SER A 55 5.98 0.58 1.18
CA SER A 55 5.64 1.63 2.15
C SER A 55 4.14 1.85 2.14
N TRP A 56 3.55 2.01 3.32
CA TRP A 56 2.12 2.20 3.47
C TRP A 56 1.78 2.97 4.74
N ARG A 57 0.54 3.44 4.81
CA ARG A 57 -0.05 4.02 6.04
C ARG A 57 -1.52 3.68 6.12
N ILE A 58 -2.08 3.73 7.32
CA ILE A 58 -3.53 3.68 7.50
C ILE A 58 -4.14 5.01 7.07
N THR A 59 -5.21 4.96 6.29
CA THR A 59 -6.04 6.13 6.01
C THR A 59 -7.33 6.01 6.82
N GLU A 60 -7.49 6.87 7.83
CA GLU A 60 -8.77 7.02 8.52
C GLU A 60 -9.76 7.84 7.68
N ASP A 61 -11.05 7.79 8.03
CA ASP A 61 -12.09 8.57 7.36
C ASP A 61 -11.74 10.07 7.35
N ARG A 62 -11.78 10.66 6.15
CA ARG A 62 -11.43 12.06 5.88
C ARG A 62 -12.38 13.11 6.49
N LYS A 63 -13.23 12.74 7.46
CA LYS A 63 -14.20 13.65 8.09
C LYS A 63 -13.57 14.63 9.09
N LYS A 64 -12.24 14.66 9.22
CA LYS A 64 -11.55 15.60 10.11
C LYS A 64 -11.52 17.00 9.49
N GLU A 65 -11.66 18.01 10.34
CA GLU A 65 -11.71 19.44 9.96
C GLU A 65 -10.44 19.91 9.23
N ASN A 66 -9.28 19.31 9.54
CA ASN A 66 -8.03 19.53 8.82
C ASN A 66 -7.29 18.19 8.57
N PRO A 67 -7.63 17.46 7.49
CA PRO A 67 -7.07 16.14 7.21
C PRO A 67 -5.58 16.18 6.85
N ASP A 68 -5.06 17.36 6.47
CA ASP A 68 -3.68 17.53 6.01
C ASP A 68 -2.67 17.63 7.17
N LEU A 69 -3.11 18.09 8.34
CA LEU A 69 -2.30 18.15 9.57
C LEU A 69 -2.38 16.88 10.41
N GLN A 70 -3.16 15.89 9.97
CA GLN A 70 -3.28 14.63 10.70
C GLN A 70 -1.92 13.92 10.77
N GLU A 71 -1.53 13.53 11.98
CA GLU A 71 -0.42 12.62 12.19
C GLU A 71 -0.84 11.20 11.81
N VAL A 72 -0.01 10.56 11.01
CA VAL A 72 -0.17 9.18 10.56
C VAL A 72 1.15 8.45 10.75
N GLU A 73 1.08 7.15 10.97
CA GLU A 73 2.26 6.31 10.98
C GLU A 73 2.46 5.70 9.58
N PHE A 74 3.67 5.88 9.05
CA PHE A 74 4.14 5.26 7.84
C PHE A 74 4.92 4.00 8.23
N HIS A 75 4.71 2.92 7.49
CA HIS A 75 5.36 1.63 7.71
C HIS A 75 6.09 1.20 6.44
N ILE A 76 7.23 0.54 6.60
CA ILE A 76 7.87 -0.26 5.56
C ILE A 76 7.72 -1.73 5.96
N THR A 77 7.10 -2.51 5.09
CA THR A 77 6.89 -3.94 5.31
C THR A 77 7.57 -4.73 4.21
N VAL A 78 8.20 -5.84 4.60
CA VAL A 78 8.76 -6.85 3.70
C VAL A 78 7.98 -8.15 3.84
N CYS A 79 7.64 -8.80 2.73
CA CYS A 79 6.90 -10.07 2.72
C CYS A 79 7.24 -10.93 1.51
N ASP A 80 6.70 -12.15 1.47
CA ASP A 80 6.67 -12.99 0.27
C ASP A 80 5.65 -12.45 -0.77
N PRO A 81 5.73 -12.88 -2.04
CA PRO A 81 4.83 -12.43 -3.10
C PRO A 81 3.34 -12.62 -2.84
N ASP A 82 3.00 -13.64 -2.06
CA ASP A 82 1.64 -13.96 -1.64
C ASP A 82 1.20 -13.19 -0.39
N GLY A 83 2.08 -12.35 0.17
CA GLY A 83 1.85 -11.60 1.41
C GLY A 83 2.10 -12.39 2.69
N GLN A 84 2.65 -13.60 2.60
CA GLN A 84 3.08 -14.35 3.79
C GLN A 84 4.41 -13.81 4.34
N ASN A 85 4.75 -14.25 5.54
CA ASN A 85 6.01 -13.90 6.21
C ASN A 85 6.26 -12.38 6.29
N GLN A 86 5.20 -11.62 6.60
CA GLN A 86 5.30 -10.17 6.72
C GLN A 86 6.14 -9.76 7.90
N LYS A 87 6.98 -8.75 7.68
CA LYS A 87 7.77 -8.10 8.70
C LYS A 87 7.83 -6.60 8.45
N THR A 88 7.36 -5.81 9.39
CA THR A 88 7.62 -4.36 9.40
C THR A 88 9.08 -4.14 9.78
N VAL A 89 9.83 -3.50 8.88
CA VAL A 89 11.28 -3.25 9.04
C VAL A 89 11.58 -1.83 9.51
N ALA A 90 10.65 -0.90 9.30
CA ALA A 90 10.71 0.46 9.83
C ALA A 90 9.29 1.03 9.97
N SER A 91 9.10 1.92 10.93
CA SER A 91 7.93 2.80 10.97
C SER A 91 8.29 4.18 11.49
N GLU A 92 7.57 5.19 11.03
CA GLU A 92 7.78 6.57 11.44
C GLU A 92 6.45 7.35 11.43
N LYS A 93 6.26 8.20 12.44
CA LYS A 93 5.13 9.11 12.50
C LYS A 93 5.43 10.37 11.71
N GLY A 94 4.47 10.84 10.93
CA GLY A 94 4.59 12.08 10.18
C GLY A 94 3.22 12.63 9.80
N GLN A 95 3.21 13.87 9.33
CA GLN A 95 1.97 14.47 8.81
C GLN A 95 1.63 13.87 7.45
N VAL A 96 0.34 13.85 7.10
CA VAL A 96 -0.17 13.26 5.85
C VAL A 96 0.54 13.77 4.58
N ARG A 97 0.99 15.04 4.54
CA ARG A 97 1.77 15.62 3.43
C ARG A 97 3.28 15.43 3.54
N SER A 98 3.79 15.18 4.74
CA SER A 98 5.20 14.93 5.00
C SER A 98 5.43 13.42 4.93
N CYS A 99 5.53 12.88 3.72
CA CYS A 99 5.86 11.48 3.51
C CYS A 99 7.30 11.24 3.94
N SER A 100 7.54 11.04 5.24
CA SER A 100 8.88 10.77 5.79
C SER A 100 9.45 9.49 5.20
N ILE A 101 8.59 8.51 4.95
CA ILE A 101 8.90 7.28 4.23
C ILE A 101 8.14 7.28 2.91
N GLY A 102 8.81 7.73 1.84
CA GLY A 102 8.24 7.82 0.49
C GLY A 102 8.50 6.57 -0.35
N HIS A 103 9.65 6.55 -1.03
CA HIS A 103 10.02 5.50 -1.97
C HIS A 103 10.85 4.40 -1.30
N VAL A 104 10.54 3.15 -1.64
CA VAL A 104 11.28 1.98 -1.17
C VAL A 104 12.07 1.40 -2.33
N TYR A 105 13.36 1.15 -2.12
CA TYR A 105 14.25 0.50 -3.07
C TYR A 105 14.96 -0.67 -2.41
N TRP A 106 15.19 -1.72 -3.19
CA TRP A 106 15.97 -2.86 -2.78
C TRP A 106 17.40 -2.69 -3.28
N ARG A 107 18.39 -2.83 -2.39
CA ARG A 107 19.82 -2.69 -2.70
C ARG A 107 20.60 -3.87 -2.15
#